data_AF-A0A8W8LDU7-F1
#
_entry.id   AF-A0A8W8LDU7-F1
#
_cell.length_a   1.000
_cell.length_b   1.000
_cell.length_c   1.000
_cell.angle_alpha   90.00
_cell.angle_beta   90.00
_cell.angle_gamma   90.00
#
_symmetry.space_group_name_H-M   'P 1'
#
loop_
_entity.id
_entity.type
_entity.pdbx_description
1 polymer ?
#
loop_
_entity_poly.entity_id
_entity_poly.type
_entity_poly.pdbx_seq_one_letter_code
_entity_poly.pdbx_strand_id
1 'polypeptide(L)'
;EAVSGRHVTIKSNQSEMLLKIFASEDPSPKYVTDNSCEYLGKVVVKLPEAKERLKVDVKMIFGETELMVEAKESTTGKVYSSYFDFL
;
A
#
# COMPACT_ATOMS: atom_id res chain seq x y z
N GLU A 1 15.73 1.35 -0.98
CA GLU A 1 15.17 2.73 -0.91
C GLU A 1 13.70 2.66 -0.48
N ALA A 2 13.08 3.73 0.02
CA ALA A 2 11.68 3.68 0.44
C ALA A 2 10.87 4.90 0.00
N VAL A 3 9.67 4.64 -0.54
CA VAL A 3 8.70 5.65 -0.96
C VAL A 3 7.47 5.54 -0.07
N SER A 4 6.94 6.67 0.40
CA SER A 4 5.78 6.70 1.30
C SER A 4 4.62 7.55 0.75
N GLY A 5 3.39 7.09 0.97
CA GLY A 5 2.15 7.78 0.64
C GLY A 5 1.17 7.79 1.82
N ARG A 6 0.34 8.85 1.90
CA ARG A 6 -0.70 8.99 2.93
C ARG A 6 -2.07 8.67 2.36
N HIS A 7 -2.81 7.81 3.06
CA HIS A 7 -4.14 7.38 2.69
C HIS A 7 -5.13 7.58 3.83
N VAL A 8 -6.43 7.60 3.50
CA VAL A 8 -7.52 7.64 4.47
C VAL A 8 -8.52 6.54 4.12
N THR A 9 -9.12 5.91 5.13
CA THR A 9 -10.16 4.91 4.89
C THR A 9 -11.38 5.54 4.20
N ILE A 10 -12.05 4.75 3.36
CA ILE A 10 -13.19 5.22 2.57
C ILE A 10 -14.41 5.45 3.48
N LYS A 11 -14.56 4.58 4.49
CA LYS A 11 -15.65 4.64 5.48
C LYS A 11 -15.12 4.46 6.91
N SER A 12 -15.95 4.86 7.86
CA SER A 12 -15.80 4.47 9.27
C SER A 12 -16.00 2.96 9.42
N ASN A 13 -15.41 2.39 10.46
CA ASN A 13 -15.42 0.95 10.77
C ASN A 13 -14.96 0.07 9.59
N GLN A 14 -14.06 0.58 8.74
CA GLN A 14 -13.45 -0.23 7.68
C GLN A 14 -12.42 -1.17 8.31
N SER A 15 -12.63 -2.48 8.17
CA SER A 15 -11.77 -3.51 8.77
C SER A 15 -10.51 -3.81 7.96
N GLU A 16 -10.51 -3.50 6.67
CA GLU A 16 -9.40 -3.84 5.76
C GLU A 16 -9.18 -2.76 4.71
N MET A 17 -7.92 -2.56 4.31
CA MET A 17 -7.52 -1.73 3.18
C MET A 17 -6.81 -2.60 2.15
N LEU A 18 -7.33 -2.61 0.92
CA LEU A 18 -6.72 -3.31 -0.21
C LEU A 18 -5.84 -2.34 -0.99
N LEU A 19 -4.53 -2.60 -1.00
CA LEU A 19 -3.56 -1.87 -1.80
C LEU A 19 -3.20 -2.74 -3.02
N LYS A 20 -3.46 -2.23 -4.22
CA LYS A 20 -3.00 -2.87 -5.47
C LYS A 20 -1.70 -2.20 -5.90
N ILE A 21 -0.72 -3.01 -6.27
CA ILE A 21 0.62 -2.57 -6.65
C ILE A 21 0.79 -2.79 -8.15
N PHE A 22 1.28 -1.75 -8.81
CA PHE A 22 1.57 -1.74 -10.23
C PHE A 22 2.99 -1.22 -10.46
N ALA A 23 3.64 -1.72 -11.51
CA ALA A 23 4.88 -1.17 -12.05
C ALA A 23 4.58 -0.48 -13.39
N SER A 24 5.39 0.51 -13.76
CA SER A 24 5.29 1.17 -15.06
C SER A 24 6.66 1.54 -15.60
N GLU A 25 6.85 1.35 -16.91
CA GLU A 25 8.03 1.86 -17.64
C GLU A 25 7.89 3.35 -17.99
N ASP A 26 6.66 3.88 -18.02
CA ASP A 26 6.41 5.33 -18.13
C ASP A 26 6.78 5.99 -16.79
N PRO A 27 7.67 7.00 -16.76
CA PRO A 27 8.03 7.73 -15.53
C PRO A 27 6.90 8.61 -14.97
N SER A 28 5.82 8.84 -15.71
CA SER A 28 4.66 9.64 -15.28
C SER A 28 3.34 8.96 -15.67
N PRO A 29 3.07 7.74 -15.16
CA PRO A 29 1.89 6.98 -15.55
C PRO A 29 0.62 7.69 -15.07
N LYS A 30 -0.42 7.72 -15.91
CA LYS A 30 -1.69 8.38 -15.58
C LYS A 30 -2.75 7.40 -15.11
N TYR A 31 -2.87 6.25 -15.79
CA TYR A 31 -3.86 5.24 -15.46
C TYR A 31 -3.22 3.86 -15.33
N VAL A 32 -3.74 3.07 -14.39
CA VAL A 32 -3.32 1.67 -14.19
C VAL A 32 -3.73 0.73 -15.33
N THR A 33 -4.53 1.22 -16.28
CA THR A 33 -4.95 0.52 -17.50
C THR A 33 -4.11 0.89 -18.71
N ASP A 34 -3.17 1.83 -18.58
CA ASP A 34 -2.26 2.18 -19.65
C ASP A 34 -1.35 0.98 -19.95
N ASN A 35 -1.00 0.76 -21.22
CA ASN A 35 -0.20 -0.41 -21.64
C ASN A 35 1.20 -0.45 -20.99
N SER A 36 1.70 0.68 -20.50
CA SER A 36 2.97 0.77 -19.77
C SER A 36 2.87 0.23 -18.35
N CYS A 37 1.66 0.00 -17.83
CA CYS A 37 1.43 -0.44 -16.46
C CYS A 37 1.22 -1.97 -16.38
N GLU A 38 1.97 -2.61 -15.48
CA GLU A 38 1.82 -4.03 -15.14
C GLU A 38 1.31 -4.18 -13.71
N TYR A 39 0.33 -5.06 -13.49
CA TYR A 39 -0.13 -5.40 -12.15
C TYR A 39 0.80 -6.41 -11.50
N LEU A 40 1.42 -6.04 -10.38
CA LEU A 40 2.34 -6.90 -9.64
C LEU A 40 1.63 -7.73 -8.58
N GLY A 41 0.59 -7.19 -7.95
CA GLY A 41 -0.05 -7.87 -6.85
C GLY A 41 -0.88 -6.96 -5.95
N LYS A 42 -1.33 -7.53 -4.83
CA LYS A 42 -2.12 -6.80 -3.83
C LYS A 42 -1.70 -7.16 -2.42
N VAL A 43 -1.78 -6.16 -1.54
CA VAL A 43 -1.57 -6.29 -0.10
C VAL A 43 -2.89 -5.96 0.60
N VAL A 44 -3.31 -6.83 1.53
CA VAL A 44 -4.48 -6.59 2.38
C VAL A 44 -4.00 -6.19 3.77
N VAL A 45 -4.21 -4.93 4.12
CA VAL A 45 -3.88 -4.40 5.44
C VAL A 45 -5.11 -4.53 6.33
N LYS A 46 -5.00 -5.30 7.42
CA LYS A 46 -6.03 -5.33 8.47
C LYS A 46 -5.95 -4.04 9.28
N LEU A 47 -7.08 -3.37 9.43
CA LEU A 47 -7.20 -2.13 10.16
C LEU A 47 -7.85 -2.39 11.52
N PRO A 48 -7.52 -1.59 12.55
CA PRO A 48 -8.25 -1.65 13.82
C PRO A 48 -9.69 -1.16 13.63
N GLU A 49 -10.60 -1.64 14.49
CA GLU A 49 -11.95 -1.08 14.56
C GLU A 49 -11.88 0.39 14.99
N ALA A 50 -12.50 1.27 14.21
CA ALA A 50 -12.50 2.69 14.45
C ALA A 50 -13.82 3.33 14.01
N LYS A 51 -14.45 4.08 14.91
CA LYS A 51 -15.69 4.83 14.64
C LYS A 51 -15.49 5.96 13.63
N GLU A 52 -14.27 6.45 13.53
CA GLU A 52 -13.85 7.50 12.60
C GLU A 52 -13.03 6.92 11.44
N ARG A 53 -12.82 7.73 10.39
CA ARG A 53 -11.90 7.36 9.31
C ARG A 53 -10.46 7.38 9.81
N LEU A 54 -9.70 6.36 9.45
CA LEU A 54 -8.30 6.23 9.84
C LEU A 54 -7.38 6.86 8.79
N LYS A 55 -6.34 7.54 9.26
CA LYS A 55 -5.19 7.93 8.44
C LYS A 55 -4.17 6.78 8.48
N VAL A 56 -3.69 6.40 7.31
CA VAL A 56 -2.77 5.27 7.12
C VAL A 56 -1.57 5.77 6.33
N ASP A 57 -0.38 5.67 6.93
CA ASP A 57 0.88 5.90 6.23
C ASP A 57 1.33 4.58 5.60
N VAL A 58 1.41 4.54 4.26
CA VAL A 58 1.89 3.37 3.51
C VAL A 58 3.30 3.65 3.05
N LYS A 59 4.21 2.71 3.28
CA LYS A 59 5.61 2.77 2.87
C LYS A 59 5.95 1.53 2.06
N MET A 60 6.40 1.75 0.83
CA MET A 60 6.96 0.72 -0.03
C MET A 60 8.48 0.74 0.11
N ILE A 61 9.07 -0.39 0.47
CA ILE A 61 10.49 -0.54 0.72
C ILE A 61 11.02 -1.54 -0.31
N PHE A 62 11.86 -1.06 -1.21
CA PHE A 62 12.52 -1.86 -2.23
C PHE A 62 13.88 -2.34 -1.70
N GLY A 63 14.02 -3.66 -1.60
CA GLY A 63 15.29 -4.38 -1.51
C GLY A 63 15.83 -4.72 -2.90
N GLU A 64 16.81 -5.62 -2.98
CA GLU A 64 17.37 -6.06 -4.27
C GLU A 64 16.38 -6.94 -5.04
N THR A 65 15.82 -7.98 -4.41
CA THR A 65 14.84 -8.91 -5.03
C THR A 65 13.49 -8.94 -4.32
N GLU A 66 13.29 -8.12 -3.29
CA GLU A 66 12.11 -8.14 -2.43
C GLU A 66 11.42 -6.77 -2.41
N LEU A 67 10.09 -6.76 -2.53
CA LEU A 67 9.25 -5.61 -2.19
C LEU A 67 8.53 -5.86 -0.88
N MET A 68 8.84 -5.04 0.13
CA MET A 68 8.10 -5.00 1.38
C MET A 68 7.15 -3.81 1.41
N VAL A 69 5.91 -4.03 1.83
CA VAL A 69 4.93 -2.98 2.08
C VAL A 69 4.62 -2.92 3.55
N GLU A 70 4.86 -1.75 4.15
CA GLU A 70 4.48 -1.44 5.53
C GLU A 70 3.30 -0.46 5.51
N ALA A 71 2.26 -0.77 6.28
CA ALA A 71 1.18 0.14 6.59
C ALA A 71 1.16 0.44 8.07
N LYS A 72 1.30 1.72 8.43
CA LYS A 72 1.27 2.21 9.80
C LYS A 72 -0.02 2.98 10.06
N GLU A 73 -0.79 2.55 11.05
CA GLU A 73 -1.94 3.30 11.52
C GLU A 73 -1.45 4.45 12.41
N SER A 74 -1.79 5.69 12.05
CA SER A 74 -1.13 6.87 12.63
C SER A 74 -1.50 7.18 14.09
N THR A 75 -2.63 6.66 14.61
CA THR A 75 -3.11 6.94 15.98
C THR A 75 -2.44 6.05 17.02
N THR A 76 -2.43 4.74 16.78
CA THR A 76 -1.85 3.72 17.66
C THR A 76 -0.39 3.45 17.33
N GLY A 77 0.07 3.82 16.13
CA GLY A 77 1.41 3.54 15.64
C GLY A 77 1.64 2.09 15.22
N LYS A 78 0.60 1.25 15.24
CA LYS A 78 0.71 -0.18 14.90
C LYS A 78 1.07 -0.35 13.43
N VAL A 79 2.07 -1.19 13.18
CA VAL A 79 2.61 -1.49 11.84
C VAL A 79 2.13 -2.87 11.40
N TYR A 80 1.74 -2.96 10.14
CA TYR A 80 1.39 -4.18 9.44
C TYR A 80 2.29 -4.29 8.21
N SER A 81 2.92 -5.43 8.00
CA SER A 81 3.83 -5.66 6.87
C SER A 81 3.40 -6.85 6.02
N SER A 82 3.72 -6.77 4.73
CA SER A 82 3.60 -7.87 3.77
C SER A 82 4.78 -7.83 2.81
N TYR A 83 5.20 -9.01 2.35
CA TYR A 83 6.33 -9.20 1.46
C TYR A 83 5.88 -9.76 0.12
N PHE A 84 6.58 -9.36 -0.94
CA PHE A 84 6.46 -9.89 -2.28
C PHE A 84 7.88 -10.19 -2.79
N ASP A 85 8.13 -11.45 -3.13
CA ASP A 85 9.37 -11.90 -3.76
C ASP A 85 9.15 -11.92 -5.28
N PHE A 86 10.09 -11.34 -6.03
CA PHE A 86 10.04 -11.31 -7.49
C PHE A 86 10.73 -12.52 -8.15
N LEU A 87 11.21 -13.49 -7.35
CA LEU A 87 11.85 -14.75 -7.80
C LEU A 87 10.91 -15.96 -7.82
#